data_AF-A0A8S4C2F7-F1
#
_entry.id   AF-A0A8S4C2F7-F1
#
_cell.length_a   1.000
_cell.length_b   1.000
_cell.length_c   1.000
_cell.angle_alpha   90.00
_cell.angle_beta   90.00
_cell.angle_gamma   90.00
#
_symmetry.space_group_name_H-M   'P 1'
#
loop_
_entity.id
_entity.type
_entity.pdbx_description
1 polymer ?
#
loop_
_entity_poly.entity_id
_entity_poly.type
_entity_poly.pdbx_seq_one_letter_code
_entity_poly.pdbx_strand_id
1 'polypeptide(L)' 'MESNSAGSVQYDRWNEDNINMNVEASQSTWRRLYSRVCVGNTGTVVKAAGAGAALVSVYIIGYVTGYYIHRCS' A
#
# COMPACT_ATOMS: atom_id res chain seq x y z
N MET A 1 -1.97 61.19 30.24
CA MET A 1 -2.09 59.71 30.15
C MET A 1 -0.99 59.26 29.21
N GLU A 2 -0.18 58.31 29.69
CA GLU A 2 1.15 57.88 29.23
C GLU A 2 1.23 57.40 27.77
N SER A 3 2.40 57.63 27.16
CA SER A 3 2.76 57.23 25.80
C SER A 3 3.15 55.74 25.79
N ASN A 4 2.57 54.90 24.94
CA ASN A 4 3.14 53.56 24.67
C ASN A 4 2.92 53.12 23.22
N SER A 5 3.90 53.47 22.38
CA SER A 5 4.18 52.80 21.11
C SER A 5 4.78 51.43 21.39
N ALA A 6 3.95 50.39 21.44
CA ALA A 6 4.41 49.00 21.46
C ALA A 6 3.82 48.29 20.24
N GLY A 7 4.69 47.91 19.31
CA GLY A 7 4.33 47.23 18.07
C GLY A 7 3.41 46.05 18.35
N SER A 8 2.23 46.08 17.74
CA SER A 8 1.25 45.01 17.82
C SER A 8 1.79 43.78 17.09
N VAL A 9 2.55 42.95 17.78
CA VAL A 9 2.79 41.58 17.33
C VAL A 9 1.43 40.88 17.44
N GLN A 10 0.69 40.85 16.32
CA GLN A 10 -0.51 40.05 16.22
C GLN A 10 -0.09 38.59 16.21
N TYR A 11 -0.29 37.94 17.35
CA TYR A 11 -0.30 36.49 17.38
C TYR A 11 -1.64 36.05 16.80
N ASP A 12 -1.61 35.23 15.76
CA ASP A 12 -2.80 34.54 15.29
C ASP A 12 -3.39 33.76 16.49
N ARG A 13 -4.56 34.19 16.92
CA ARG A 13 -5.27 33.57 18.03
C ARG A 13 -5.66 32.16 17.60
N TRP A 14 -5.19 31.18 18.38
CA TRP A 14 -5.51 29.76 18.18
C TRP A 14 -7.01 29.58 17.95
N ASN A 15 -7.36 29.06 16.77
CA ASN A 15 -8.74 28.88 16.32
C ASN A 15 -8.93 27.42 15.92
N GLU A 16 -9.85 26.72 16.57
CA GLU A 16 -10.10 25.30 16.30
C GLU A 16 -10.50 25.03 14.84
N ASP A 17 -11.14 25.98 14.15
CA ASP A 17 -11.48 25.83 12.73
C ASP A 17 -10.26 25.90 11.79
N ASN A 18 -9.11 26.38 12.28
CA ASN A 18 -7.85 26.37 11.52
C ASN A 18 -7.12 25.03 11.63
N ILE A 19 -7.47 24.21 12.61
CA ILE A 19 -6.87 22.88 12.84
C ILE A 19 -7.62 21.85 12.00
N ASN A 20 -7.63 22.04 10.68
CA ASN A 20 -8.05 20.97 9.77
C ASN A 20 -6.91 19.95 9.67
N MET A 21 -6.78 19.09 10.68
CA MET A 21 -5.86 17.96 10.62
C MET A 21 -6.47 16.93 9.68
N ASN A 22 -6.20 17.08 8.38
CA ASN A 22 -6.66 16.15 7.35
C ASN A 22 -5.92 14.82 7.48
N VAL A 23 -6.37 13.97 8.41
CA VAL A 23 -5.84 12.62 8.64
C VAL A 23 -5.99 11.77 7.37
N GLU A 24 -6.97 12.06 6.51
CA GLU A 24 -7.16 11.39 5.22
C GLU A 24 -6.11 11.76 4.18
N ALA A 25 -5.55 12.99 4.21
CA ALA A 25 -4.38 13.36 3.41
C ALA A 25 -3.07 12.77 3.97
N SER A 26 -3.03 12.46 5.27
CA SER A 26 -1.89 11.79 5.90
C SER A 26 -1.92 10.26 5.74
N GLN A 27 -2.99 9.71 5.13
CA GLN A 27 -2.95 8.33 4.65
C GLN A 27 -1.95 8.26 3.49
N SER A 28 -0.76 7.73 3.77
CA SER A 28 0.27 7.57 2.74
C SER A 28 -0.34 6.84 1.54
N THR A 29 -0.04 7.34 0.33
CA THR A 29 -0.45 6.73 -0.94
C THR A 29 -0.18 5.22 -0.95
N TRP A 30 0.91 4.81 -0.29
CA TRP A 30 1.29 3.43 -0.01
C TRP A 30 0.26 2.62 0.75
N ARG A 31 -0.38 3.18 1.79
CA ARG A 31 -1.41 2.47 2.58
C ARG A 31 -2.68 2.22 1.77
N ARG A 32 -3.06 3.15 0.89
CA ARG A 32 -4.18 2.96 -0.06
C ARG A 32 -3.86 1.94 -1.15
N LEU A 33 -2.65 1.97 -1.70
CA LEU A 33 -2.20 0.97 -2.67
C LEU A 33 -2.14 -0.43 -2.04
N TYR A 34 -1.57 -0.54 -0.84
CA TYR A 34 -1.48 -1.79 -0.11
C TYR A 34 -2.85 -2.38 0.21
N SER A 35 -3.82 -1.58 0.68
CA SER A 35 -5.16 -2.10 0.94
C SER A 35 -5.83 -2.60 -0.35
N ARG A 36 -5.66 -1.88 -1.47
CA ARG A 36 -6.28 -2.25 -2.75
C ARG A 36 -5.64 -3.50 -3.38
N VAL A 37 -4.33 -3.65 -3.25
CA VAL A 37 -3.55 -4.71 -3.90
C VAL A 37 -3.39 -5.95 -3.01
N CYS A 38 -3.37 -5.83 -1.69
CA CYS A 38 -3.13 -6.96 -0.77
C CYS A 38 -4.39 -7.39 0.01
N VAL A 39 -5.31 -6.47 0.29
CA VAL A 39 -6.51 -6.74 1.10
C VAL A 39 -7.78 -6.76 0.24
N GLY A 40 -7.78 -6.06 -0.89
CA GLY A 40 -8.88 -6.03 -1.84
C GLY A 40 -9.02 -7.33 -2.64
N ASN A 41 -10.17 -7.50 -3.29
CA ASN A 41 -10.50 -8.66 -4.11
C ASN A 41 -9.43 -8.95 -5.19
N THR A 42 -8.79 -7.89 -5.71
CA THR A 42 -7.69 -7.98 -6.67
C THR A 42 -6.48 -8.72 -6.12
N GLY A 43 -6.12 -8.51 -4.84
CA GLY A 43 -5.00 -9.19 -4.21
C GLY A 43 -5.21 -10.69 -4.04
N THR A 44 -6.41 -11.07 -3.64
CA THR A 44 -6.82 -12.48 -3.53
C THR A 44 -6.76 -13.16 -4.89
N VAL A 45 -7.27 -12.51 -5.94
CA VAL A 45 -7.23 -13.05 -7.32
C VAL A 45 -5.79 -13.22 -7.81
N VAL A 46 -4.93 -12.22 -7.63
CA VAL A 46 -3.51 -12.30 -8.04
C VAL A 46 -2.78 -13.40 -7.29
N LYS A 47 -3.01 -13.54 -5.98
CA LYS A 47 -2.41 -14.60 -5.17
C LYS A 47 -2.85 -15.99 -5.61
N ALA A 48 -4.14 -16.17 -5.90
CA ALA A 48 -4.68 -17.45 -6.39
C ALA A 48 -4.14 -17.79 -7.79
N ALA A 49 -4.10 -16.82 -8.70
CA ALA A 49 -3.53 -17.00 -10.03
C ALA A 49 -2.05 -17.36 -9.98
N GLY A 50 -1.26 -16.68 -9.14
CA GLY A 50 0.16 -16.97 -8.93
C GLY A 50 0.40 -18.37 -8.36
N ALA A 51 -0.39 -18.78 -7.36
CA ALA A 51 -0.32 -20.13 -6.80
C ALA A 51 -0.66 -21.20 -7.85
N GLY A 52 -1.71 -20.97 -8.66
CA GLY A 52 -2.07 -21.85 -9.76
C GLY A 52 -0.96 -21.99 -10.79
N ALA A 53 -0.36 -20.87 -11.22
CA ALA A 53 0.75 -20.87 -12.16
C ALA A 53 1.96 -21.64 -11.63
N ALA A 54 2.30 -21.49 -10.34
CA ALA A 54 3.40 -22.22 -9.71
C ALA A 54 3.15 -23.74 -9.70
N LEU A 55 1.94 -24.16 -9.34
CA LEU A 55 1.57 -25.59 -9.34
C LEU A 55 1.66 -26.21 -10.73
N VAL A 56 1.14 -25.52 -11.75
CA VAL A 56 1.25 -25.95 -13.14
C VAL A 56 2.70 -26.04 -13.57
N SER A 57 3.54 -25.07 -13.19
CA SER A 57 4.96 -25.07 -13.54
C SER A 57 5.68 -26.29 -12.95
N VAL A 58 5.46 -26.59 -11.66
CA VAL A 58 6.05 -27.76 -11.01
C VAL A 58 5.56 -29.06 -11.65
N TYR A 59 4.28 -29.14 -12.00
CA TYR A 59 3.73 -30.30 -12.70
C TYR A 59 4.41 -30.55 -14.05
N ILE A 60 4.55 -29.50 -14.87
CA ILE A 60 5.22 -29.59 -16.18
C ILE A 60 6.68 -30.03 -16.00
N ILE A 61 7.42 -29.42 -15.07
CA ILE A 61 8.82 -29.78 -14.80
C ILE A 61 8.92 -31.26 -14.38
N GLY A 62 8.06 -31.70 -13.48
CA GLY A 62 8.03 -33.10 -13.02
C GLY A 62 7.70 -34.07 -14.15
N TYR A 63 6.69 -33.76 -14.97
CA TYR A 63 6.29 -34.56 -16.12
C TYR A 63 7.42 -34.70 -17.14
N VAL A 64 8.05 -33.58 -17.49
CA VAL A 64 9.16 -33.55 -18.44
C VAL A 64 10.35 -34.33 -17.90
N THR A 65 10.72 -34.11 -16.62
CA THR A 65 11.83 -34.83 -15.98
C THR A 65 11.58 -36.34 -15.93
N GLY A 66 10.38 -36.74 -15.51
CA GLY A 66 9.98 -38.15 -15.47
C GLY A 66 9.99 -38.78 -16.87
N TYR A 67 9.48 -38.07 -17.87
CA TYR A 67 9.50 -38.51 -19.26
C TYR A 67 10.93 -38.73 -19.78
N TYR A 68 11.84 -37.80 -19.53
CA TYR A 68 13.23 -37.94 -19.95
C TYR A 68 13.94 -39.07 -19.21
N ILE A 69 13.71 -39.27 -17.92
CA ILE A 69 14.31 -40.38 -17.17
C ILE A 69 13.80 -41.73 -17.68
N HIS A 70 12.48 -41.90 -17.86
CA HIS A 70 11.90 -43.14 -18.36
C HIS A 70 12.25 -43.43 -19.84
N ARG A 71 12.40 -42.39 -20.66
CA ARG A 71 12.74 -42.55 -22.08
C ARG A 71 14.23 -42.76 -22.31
N CYS A 72 15.08 -42.30 -21.39
CA CYS A 72 16.52 -42.50 -21.43
C CYS A 72 17.00 -43.70 -20.58
N SER A 73 16.08 -44.49 -20.04
CA SER A 73 16.35 -45.83 -19.47
C SER A 73 16.05 -46.92 -20.50
#